data_AF-A0A960MKA8-F1
#
_entry.id   AF-A0A960MKA8-F1
#
_cell.length_a   1.000
_cell.length_b   1.000
_cell.length_c   1.000
_cell.angle_alpha   90.00
_cell.angle_beta   90.00
_cell.angle_gamma   90.00
#
_symmetry.space_group_name_H-M   'P 1'
#
loop_
_entity.id
_entity.type
_entity.pdbx_description
1 polymer ?
#
loop_
_entity_poly.entity_id
_entity_poly.type
_entity_poly.pdbx_seq_one_letter_code
_entity_poly.pdbx_strand_id
1 'polypeptide(L)'
;MVSETGKSKKKLLLITSSGGGGHLQAAQAQRLKALSEDPSTEILQRDILIDWVGKRFGKGFVYLWNISQKKGNLKLLTFLSMNIPVADFLFYLHIFSRVLITIVKEDIDQVIDTQPVGTSAIIRAIKWARKITNKPLKLEKIVTELPTDKVHHFFKPIKSLKPPSRSFLKLITTTPLLNQNQTADAFWQKNCGLTENEVCYESFPLRPSFKKFQNVLRQTNERMSIEIHVHSAEEKFLIADTIKHGSLHSEIYRDKIVITIEPTDKVSTILLGSQPTEEATIKYVKHYIEMMKKADPIERHLLFVFCNS
;
A
#
# COMPACT_ATOMS: atom_id res chain seq x y z
N MET A 1 44.91 -8.51 8.93
CA MET A 1 43.44 -8.58 8.80
C MET A 1 42.85 -7.85 10.00
N VAL A 2 42.49 -6.57 9.81
CA VAL A 2 41.89 -5.76 10.87
C VAL A 2 40.41 -6.12 10.94
N SER A 3 39.94 -6.57 12.09
CA SER A 3 38.53 -6.88 12.32
C SER A 3 37.69 -5.59 12.23
N GLU A 4 36.77 -5.52 11.27
CA GLU A 4 35.70 -4.52 11.22
C GLU A 4 34.67 -4.81 12.33
N THR A 5 35.09 -4.71 13.59
CA THR A 5 34.21 -4.80 14.75
C THR A 5 34.01 -3.40 15.31
N GLY A 6 32.90 -2.75 14.97
CA GLY A 6 32.57 -1.47 15.61
C GLY A 6 31.38 -0.67 15.07
N LYS A 7 30.82 -0.97 13.89
CA LYS A 7 29.56 -0.32 13.49
C LYS A 7 28.40 -0.97 14.24
N SER A 8 27.81 -0.20 15.16
CA SER A 8 26.51 -0.50 15.77
C SER A 8 25.52 -0.88 14.66
N LYS A 9 24.81 -2.00 14.84
CA LYS A 9 23.78 -2.44 13.89
C LYS A 9 22.71 -1.36 13.79
N LYS A 10 22.36 -0.97 12.57
CA LYS A 10 21.30 0.02 12.33
C LYS A 10 19.97 -0.54 12.83
N LYS A 11 19.22 0.26 13.59
CA LYS A 11 17.91 -0.11 14.13
C LYS A 11 16.78 0.71 13.50
N LEU A 12 15.82 0.02 12.92
CA LEU A 12 14.66 0.60 12.23
C LEU A 12 13.39 0.34 13.02
N LEU A 13 12.65 1.40 13.37
CA LEU A 13 11.27 1.32 13.83
C LEU A 13 10.33 1.43 12.64
N LEU A 14 9.57 0.36 12.37
CA LEU A 14 8.58 0.30 11.31
C LEU A 14 7.17 0.28 11.90
N ILE A 15 6.46 1.38 11.74
CA ILE A 15 5.09 1.59 12.25
C ILE A 15 4.10 1.26 11.14
N THR A 16 3.16 0.36 11.42
CA THR A 16 2.14 -0.07 10.48
C THR A 16 0.79 -0.27 11.18
N SER A 17 -0.23 -0.71 10.42
CA SER A 17 -1.56 -1.00 10.92
C SER A 17 -2.17 -2.20 10.19
N SER A 18 -2.67 -3.17 10.96
CA SER A 18 -3.45 -4.30 10.44
C SER A 18 -4.84 -3.91 9.95
N GLY A 19 -5.23 -2.63 10.08
CA GLY A 19 -6.46 -2.08 9.53
C GLY A 19 -6.47 -1.97 8.01
N GLY A 20 -5.37 -2.27 7.29
CA GLY A 20 -5.37 -2.25 5.83
C GLY A 20 -4.27 -3.10 5.22
N GLY A 21 -4.63 -4.01 4.31
CA GLY A 21 -3.67 -4.90 3.64
C GLY A 21 -2.59 -4.16 2.86
N GLY A 22 -2.89 -2.96 2.34
CA GLY A 22 -1.91 -2.10 1.66
C GLY A 22 -0.80 -1.61 2.60
N HIS A 23 -1.13 -1.25 3.83
CA HIS A 23 -0.15 -0.78 4.82
C HIS A 23 0.79 -1.91 5.25
N LEU A 24 0.26 -3.12 5.47
CA LEU A 24 1.06 -4.30 5.80
C LEU A 24 2.01 -4.68 4.67
N GLN A 25 1.53 -4.62 3.42
CA GLN A 25 2.36 -4.92 2.25
C GLN A 25 3.46 -3.88 2.04
N ALA A 26 3.13 -2.60 2.22
CA ALA A 26 4.12 -1.52 2.18
C ALA A 26 5.18 -1.68 3.28
N ALA A 27 4.76 -2.00 4.50
CA ALA A 27 5.68 -2.27 5.61
C ALA A 27 6.60 -3.45 5.28
N GLN A 28 6.06 -4.56 4.77
CA GLN A 28 6.87 -5.71 4.36
C GLN A 28 7.86 -5.37 3.23
N ALA A 29 7.45 -4.57 2.25
CA ALA A 29 8.34 -4.12 1.18
C ALA A 29 9.49 -3.25 1.72
N GLN A 30 9.22 -2.36 2.68
CA GLN A 30 10.26 -1.54 3.34
C GLN A 30 11.20 -2.38 4.19
N ARG A 31 10.66 -3.38 4.91
CA ARG A 31 11.47 -4.37 5.65
C ARG A 31 12.46 -5.06 4.72
N LEU A 32 11.98 -5.56 3.57
CA LEU A 32 12.82 -6.25 2.59
C LEU A 32 13.83 -5.29 1.94
N LYS A 33 13.45 -4.04 1.66
CA LYS A 33 14.36 -2.99 1.16
C LYS A 33 15.50 -2.76 2.16
N ALA A 34 15.19 -2.51 3.42
CA ALA A 34 16.20 -2.29 4.46
C ALA A 34 17.16 -3.47 4.63
N LEU A 35 16.65 -4.71 4.67
CA LEU A 35 17.50 -5.91 4.76
C LEU A 35 18.32 -6.17 3.51
N SER A 36 17.87 -5.73 2.33
CA SER A 36 18.65 -5.83 1.09
C SER A 36 19.79 -4.81 1.04
N GLU A 37 19.62 -3.65 1.66
CA GLU A 37 20.64 -2.59 1.75
C GLU A 37 21.67 -2.92 2.85
N ASP A 38 21.22 -3.42 3.99
CA ASP A 38 22.08 -3.88 5.09
C ASP A 38 21.42 -5.09 5.79
N PRO A 39 21.90 -6.32 5.54
CA PRO A 39 21.39 -7.55 6.16
C PRO A 39 21.50 -7.58 7.69
N SER A 40 22.33 -6.72 8.28
CA SER A 40 22.50 -6.62 9.73
C SER A 40 21.48 -5.71 10.41
N THR A 41 20.65 -4.99 9.64
CA THR A 41 19.62 -4.08 10.15
C THR A 41 18.65 -4.82 11.08
N GLU A 42 18.49 -4.32 12.30
CA GLU A 42 17.48 -4.81 13.23
C GLU A 42 16.18 -4.04 12.99
N ILE A 43 15.08 -4.77 12.76
CA ILE A 43 13.79 -4.19 12.40
C ILE A 43 12.78 -4.44 13.50
N LEU A 44 12.39 -3.37 14.18
CA LEU A 44 11.34 -3.35 15.17
C LEU A 44 10.02 -2.93 14.51
N GLN A 45 9.21 -3.91 14.13
CA GLN A 45 7.88 -3.63 13.59
C GLN A 45 6.86 -3.50 14.72
N ARG A 46 5.99 -2.48 14.63
CA ARG A 46 4.90 -2.22 15.57
C ARG A 46 3.61 -1.90 14.83
N ASP A 47 2.54 -2.57 15.23
CA ASP A 47 1.18 -2.27 14.80
C ASP A 47 0.55 -1.24 15.75
N ILE A 48 0.23 -0.05 15.25
CA ILE A 48 -0.29 1.04 16.10
C ILE A 48 -1.61 0.67 16.78
N LEU A 49 -2.47 -0.11 16.13
CA LEU A 49 -3.76 -0.50 16.67
C LEU A 49 -3.59 -1.63 17.68
N ILE A 50 -2.82 -2.65 17.35
CA ILE A 50 -2.71 -3.85 18.19
C ILE A 50 -1.73 -3.64 19.34
N ASP A 51 -0.54 -3.09 19.07
CA ASP A 51 0.55 -3.00 20.05
C ASP A 51 0.43 -1.76 20.95
N TRP A 52 -0.13 -0.66 20.45
CA TRP A 52 -0.23 0.60 21.21
C TRP A 52 -1.64 0.92 21.67
N VAL A 53 -2.64 0.97 20.79
CA VAL A 53 -4.05 1.17 21.22
C VAL A 53 -4.54 0.00 22.10
N GLY A 54 -3.95 -1.19 21.90
CA GLY A 54 -4.04 -2.31 22.82
C GLY A 54 -4.78 -3.50 22.23
N LYS A 55 -4.34 -4.72 22.57
CA LYS A 55 -4.75 -5.97 21.91
C LYS A 55 -6.27 -6.17 21.80
N ARG A 56 -7.06 -5.80 22.82
CA ARG A 56 -8.52 -6.00 22.79
C ARG A 56 -9.21 -4.95 21.91
N PHE A 57 -9.00 -3.68 22.20
CA PHE A 57 -9.62 -2.57 21.45
C PHE A 57 -9.13 -2.50 20.00
N GLY A 58 -7.82 -2.60 19.79
CA GLY A 58 -7.21 -2.61 18.47
C GLY A 58 -7.72 -3.74 17.58
N LYS A 59 -7.79 -4.98 18.10
CA LYS A 59 -8.38 -6.11 17.35
C LYS A 59 -9.85 -5.88 17.03
N GLY A 60 -10.61 -5.23 17.92
CA GLY A 60 -12.00 -4.85 17.67
C GLY A 60 -12.14 -3.89 16.48
N PHE A 61 -11.32 -2.84 16.42
CA PHE A 61 -11.30 -1.90 15.29
C PHE A 61 -10.88 -2.58 13.99
N VAL A 62 -9.83 -3.40 14.02
CA VAL A 62 -9.37 -4.18 12.86
C VAL A 62 -10.48 -5.11 12.36
N TYR A 63 -11.16 -5.81 13.27
CA TYR A 63 -12.28 -6.68 12.93
C TYR A 63 -13.45 -5.92 12.32
N LEU A 64 -13.84 -4.80 12.92
CA LEU A 64 -14.91 -3.94 12.42
C LEU A 64 -14.59 -3.41 11.01
N TRP A 65 -13.36 -2.94 10.80
CA TRP A 65 -12.91 -2.47 9.49
C TRP A 65 -12.96 -3.59 8.44
N ASN A 66 -12.34 -4.73 8.73
CA ASN A 66 -12.27 -5.86 7.80
C ASN A 66 -13.65 -6.43 7.44
N ILE A 67 -14.58 -6.50 8.41
CA ILE A 67 -15.96 -6.91 8.12
C ILE A 67 -16.68 -5.88 7.28
N SER A 68 -16.45 -4.59 7.54
CA SER A 68 -17.08 -3.52 6.75
C SER A 68 -16.60 -3.57 5.30
N GLN A 69 -15.32 -3.88 5.06
CA GLN A 69 -14.79 -4.14 3.71
C GLN A 69 -15.46 -5.36 3.07
N LYS A 70 -15.47 -6.50 3.76
CA LYS A 70 -16.12 -7.73 3.27
C LYS A 70 -17.59 -7.54 2.90
N LYS A 71 -18.34 -6.79 3.72
CA LYS A 71 -19.76 -6.52 3.51
C LYS A 71 -20.03 -5.37 2.54
N GLY A 72 -19.00 -4.68 2.04
CA GLY A 72 -19.18 -3.49 1.21
C GLY A 72 -19.88 -2.34 1.92
N ASN A 73 -19.76 -2.25 3.26
CA ASN A 73 -20.40 -1.20 4.04
C ASN A 73 -19.62 0.13 3.89
N LEU A 74 -19.80 0.77 2.74
CA LEU A 74 -19.13 2.03 2.39
C LEU A 74 -19.45 3.15 3.39
N LYS A 75 -20.66 3.17 3.96
CA LYS A 75 -21.07 4.17 4.97
C LYS A 75 -20.19 4.06 6.22
N LEU A 76 -20.03 2.85 6.74
CA LEU A 76 -19.21 2.62 7.93
C LEU A 76 -17.73 2.84 7.64
N LEU A 77 -17.21 2.40 6.49
CA LEU A 77 -15.81 2.67 6.10
C LEU A 77 -15.52 4.17 5.96
N THR A 78 -16.45 4.91 5.37
CA THR A 78 -16.36 6.37 5.24
C THR A 78 -16.40 7.03 6.61
N PHE A 79 -17.33 6.60 7.48
CA PHE A 79 -17.40 7.09 8.85
C PHE A 79 -16.09 6.85 9.62
N LEU A 80 -15.54 5.63 9.59
CA LEU A 80 -14.28 5.31 10.26
C LEU A 80 -13.12 6.14 9.72
N SER A 81 -13.03 6.31 8.39
CA SER A 81 -11.98 7.11 7.73
C SER A 81 -12.08 8.59 8.09
N MET A 82 -13.29 9.15 8.10
CA MET A 82 -13.52 10.55 8.46
C MET A 82 -13.23 10.84 9.93
N ASN A 83 -13.33 9.83 10.80
CA ASN A 83 -13.08 9.95 12.24
C ASN A 83 -11.64 9.63 12.67
N ILE A 84 -10.71 9.40 11.73
CA ILE A 84 -9.27 9.28 12.04
C ILE A 84 -8.76 10.47 12.88
N PRO A 85 -9.11 11.74 12.61
CA PRO A 85 -8.67 12.87 13.46
C PRO A 85 -9.12 12.75 14.92
N VAL A 86 -10.29 12.17 15.17
CA VAL A 86 -10.80 11.94 16.53
C VAL A 86 -9.99 10.84 17.20
N ALA A 87 -9.70 9.74 16.48
CA ALA A 87 -8.83 8.69 16.98
C ALA A 87 -7.41 9.22 17.30
N ASP A 88 -6.85 10.05 16.41
CA ASP A 88 -5.57 10.73 16.61
C ASP A 88 -5.56 11.56 17.90
N PHE A 89 -6.64 12.27 18.19
CA PHE A 89 -6.79 13.06 19.41
C PHE A 89 -6.86 12.17 20.66
N LEU A 90 -7.76 11.17 20.67
CA LEU A 90 -7.98 10.29 21.82
C LEU A 90 -6.74 9.47 22.17
N PHE A 91 -6.03 8.96 21.16
CA PHE A 91 -4.85 8.13 21.37
C PHE A 91 -3.53 8.91 21.33
N TYR A 92 -3.58 10.24 21.21
CA TYR A 92 -2.40 11.10 21.03
C TYR A 92 -1.33 10.83 22.10
N LEU A 93 -1.69 10.96 23.38
CA LEU A 93 -0.74 10.84 24.49
C LEU A 93 -0.20 9.41 24.60
N HIS A 94 -1.03 8.43 24.29
CA HIS A 94 -0.64 7.02 24.32
C HIS A 94 0.37 6.68 23.21
N ILE A 95 0.06 7.04 21.96
CA ILE A 95 0.93 6.85 20.80
C ILE A 95 2.24 7.60 21.01
N PHE A 96 2.18 8.87 21.43
CA PHE A 96 3.36 9.69 21.71
C PHE A 96 4.30 9.00 22.72
N SER A 97 3.76 8.56 23.85
CA SER A 97 4.55 7.95 24.92
C SER A 97 5.17 6.62 24.48
N ARG A 98 4.39 5.77 23.78
CA ARG A 98 4.87 4.49 23.25
C ARG A 98 5.98 4.67 22.23
N VAL A 99 5.82 5.59 21.28
CA VAL A 99 6.84 5.89 20.27
C VAL A 99 8.10 6.43 20.94
N LEU A 100 7.97 7.40 21.84
CA LEU A 100 9.12 8.01 22.52
C LEU A 100 9.92 6.97 23.32
N ILE A 101 9.22 6.16 24.13
CA ILE A 101 9.84 5.09 24.90
C ILE A 101 10.54 4.09 23.99
N THR A 102 9.89 3.70 22.89
CA THR A 102 10.46 2.74 21.93
C THR A 102 11.73 3.29 21.29
N ILE A 103 11.69 4.54 20.80
CA ILE A 103 12.87 5.17 20.17
C ILE A 103 14.05 5.25 21.14
N VAL A 104 13.80 5.70 22.37
CA VAL A 104 14.88 5.91 23.36
C VAL A 104 15.41 4.59 23.91
N LYS A 105 14.54 3.64 24.27
CA LYS A 105 14.97 2.37 24.89
C LYS A 105 15.65 1.44 23.90
N GLU A 106 15.14 1.39 22.68
CA GLU A 106 15.65 0.48 21.65
C GLU A 106 16.81 1.09 20.86
N ASP A 107 17.12 2.37 21.10
CA ASP A 107 18.14 3.16 20.41
C ASP A 107 17.93 3.22 18.88
N ILE A 108 16.71 3.55 18.46
CA ILE A 108 16.29 3.56 17.05
C ILE A 108 17.05 4.62 16.23
N ASP A 109 17.47 4.26 15.00
CA ASP A 109 18.17 5.14 14.06
C ASP A 109 17.25 5.70 12.96
N GLN A 110 16.18 4.98 12.61
CA GLN A 110 15.26 5.35 11.54
C GLN A 110 13.82 5.02 11.93
N VAL A 111 12.87 5.89 11.56
CA VAL A 111 11.43 5.68 11.80
C VAL A 111 10.67 5.77 10.49
N ILE A 112 10.03 4.67 10.09
CA ILE A 112 9.16 4.58 8.92
C ILE A 112 7.72 4.36 9.40
N ASP A 113 6.77 5.05 8.78
CA ASP A 113 5.33 4.91 9.05
C ASP A 113 4.54 4.75 7.76
N THR A 114 3.78 3.66 7.65
CA THR A 114 3.02 3.30 6.44
C THR A 114 1.52 3.45 6.59
N GLN A 115 1.02 3.97 7.72
CA GLN A 115 -0.42 4.03 8.03
C GLN A 115 -0.85 5.46 8.39
N PRO A 116 -2.11 5.86 8.23
CA PRO A 116 -2.50 7.27 8.29
C PRO A 116 -2.66 7.87 9.71
N VAL A 117 -2.72 7.05 10.76
CA VAL A 117 -3.07 7.45 12.14
C VAL A 117 -1.82 7.88 12.92
N GLY A 118 -1.95 8.84 13.83
CA GLY A 118 -0.95 9.17 14.85
C GLY A 118 0.24 10.00 14.35
N THR A 119 0.18 10.54 13.13
CA THR A 119 1.29 11.28 12.49
C THR A 119 1.86 12.38 13.39
N SER A 120 0.99 13.18 14.00
CA SER A 120 1.38 14.29 14.88
C SER A 120 2.05 13.81 16.18
N ALA A 121 1.52 12.74 16.78
CA ALA A 121 2.06 12.13 17.99
C ALA A 121 3.45 11.51 17.74
N ILE A 122 3.62 10.81 16.61
CA ILE A 122 4.90 10.22 16.20
C ILE A 122 5.95 11.31 15.98
N ILE A 123 5.62 12.37 15.23
CA ILE A 123 6.56 13.49 15.00
C ILE A 123 6.94 14.18 16.31
N ARG A 124 5.97 14.39 17.21
CA ARG A 124 6.26 14.97 18.53
C ARG A 124 7.21 14.08 19.32
N ALA A 125 7.00 12.76 19.31
CA ALA A 125 7.88 11.80 19.97
C ALA A 125 9.30 11.84 19.40
N ILE A 126 9.44 11.85 18.07
CA ILE A 126 10.73 11.99 17.38
C ILE A 126 11.45 13.28 17.80
N LYS A 127 10.74 14.41 17.87
CA LYS A 127 11.32 15.69 18.29
C LYS A 127 11.91 15.62 19.71
N TRP A 128 11.25 14.94 20.62
CA TRP A 128 11.75 14.73 21.99
C TRP A 128 12.88 13.72 22.02
N ALA A 129 12.75 12.60 21.31
CA ALA A 129 13.76 11.57 21.25
C ALA A 129 15.08 12.10 20.65
N ARG A 130 15.04 12.97 19.65
CA ARG A 130 16.25 13.62 19.09
C ARG A 130 17.01 14.45 20.13
N LYS A 131 16.31 15.08 21.08
CA LYS A 131 16.96 15.81 22.19
C LYS A 131 17.63 14.88 23.20
N ILE A 132 17.09 13.67 23.36
CA ILE A 132 17.59 12.68 24.32
C ILE A 132 18.74 11.86 23.72
N THR A 133 18.60 11.44 22.46
CA THR A 133 19.52 10.52 21.77
C THR A 133 20.56 11.24 20.92
N ASN A 134 20.39 12.54 20.64
CA ASN A 134 21.18 13.32 19.68
C ASN A 134 21.20 12.76 18.24
N LYS A 135 20.37 11.76 17.91
CA LYS A 135 20.27 11.19 16.56
C LYS A 135 19.46 12.09 15.63
N PRO A 136 19.81 12.22 14.33
CA PRO A 136 19.11 13.06 13.36
C PRO A 136 17.79 12.42 12.87
N LEU A 137 16.92 12.04 13.80
CA LEU A 137 15.69 11.31 13.52
C LEU A 137 14.67 12.15 12.75
N LYS A 138 14.04 11.51 11.74
CA LYS A 138 12.91 12.00 10.96
C LYS A 138 11.87 10.89 10.81
N LEU A 139 10.62 11.28 10.56
CA LEU A 139 9.55 10.38 10.17
C LEU A 139 9.54 10.24 8.65
N GLU A 140 9.81 9.05 8.15
CA GLU A 140 9.55 8.70 6.76
C GLU A 140 8.12 8.21 6.62
N LYS A 141 7.24 9.08 6.11
CA LYS A 141 5.81 8.80 5.96
C LYS A 141 5.56 8.28 4.55
N ILE A 142 5.18 7.02 4.43
CA ILE A 142 4.92 6.38 3.13
C ILE A 142 3.42 6.41 2.86
N VAL A 143 3.02 7.11 1.79
CA VAL A 143 1.65 7.07 1.29
C VAL A 143 1.49 5.81 0.44
N THR A 144 0.63 4.90 0.90
CA THR A 144 0.43 3.60 0.24
C THR A 144 -0.65 3.63 -0.83
N GLU A 145 -1.32 4.77 -1.01
CA GLU A 145 -2.39 4.97 -1.99
C GLU A 145 -1.93 5.91 -3.11
N LEU A 146 -2.54 5.80 -4.29
CA LEU A 146 -2.33 6.76 -5.37
C LEU A 146 -2.76 8.15 -4.89
N PRO A 147 -1.90 9.18 -4.90
CA PRO A 147 -2.26 10.49 -4.39
C PRO A 147 -3.33 11.12 -5.27
N THR A 148 -4.54 11.21 -4.71
CA THR A 148 -5.69 11.89 -5.31
C THR A 148 -6.34 12.75 -4.25
N ASP A 149 -7.20 13.69 -4.65
CA ASP A 149 -7.98 14.51 -3.69
C ASP A 149 -8.86 13.66 -2.74
N LYS A 150 -9.02 12.36 -2.99
CA LYS A 150 -9.80 11.44 -2.14
C LYS A 150 -8.99 10.89 -0.95
N VAL A 151 -7.66 10.91 -1.00
CA VAL A 151 -6.75 10.33 0.03
C VAL A 151 -6.55 11.27 1.23
N HIS A 152 -7.66 11.84 1.72
CA HIS A 152 -7.64 12.85 2.78
C HIS A 152 -7.13 12.32 4.13
N HIS A 153 -7.22 11.01 4.37
CA HIS A 153 -6.83 10.39 5.63
C HIS A 153 -5.31 10.40 5.84
N PHE A 154 -4.49 10.35 4.78
CA PHE A 154 -3.04 10.61 4.88
C PHE A 154 -2.72 12.10 4.95
N PHE A 155 -3.42 12.92 4.16
CA PHE A 155 -3.02 14.32 3.94
C PHE A 155 -3.46 15.27 5.05
N LYS A 156 -4.67 15.10 5.61
CA LYS A 156 -5.17 15.98 6.69
C LYS A 156 -4.23 16.00 7.91
N PRO A 157 -3.74 14.85 8.43
CA PRO A 157 -2.77 14.84 9.54
C PRO A 157 -1.45 15.53 9.21
N ILE A 158 -1.01 15.50 7.95
CA ILE A 158 0.21 16.20 7.49
C ILE A 158 -0.04 17.71 7.43
N LYS A 159 -1.16 18.12 6.83
CA LYS A 159 -1.55 19.52 6.68
C LYS A 159 -1.71 20.24 8.02
N SER A 160 -2.17 19.53 9.06
CA SER A 160 -2.35 20.08 10.40
C SER A 160 -1.04 20.23 11.20
N LEU A 161 0.10 19.76 10.67
CA LEU A 161 1.39 19.93 11.34
C LEU A 161 1.81 21.41 11.35
N LYS A 162 2.23 21.88 12.51
CA LYS A 162 2.87 23.19 12.67
C LYS A 162 4.21 23.22 11.92
N PRO A 163 4.66 24.38 11.40
CA PRO A 163 5.89 24.48 10.60
C PRO A 163 7.15 23.86 11.26
N PRO A 164 7.41 24.04 12.58
CA PRO A 164 8.56 23.40 13.21
C PRO A 164 8.49 21.88 13.24
N SER A 165 7.28 21.30 13.30
CA SER A 165 7.09 19.85 13.29
C SER A 165 7.26 19.27 11.88
N ARG A 166 6.92 20.04 10.85
CA ARG A 166 7.03 19.63 9.44
C ARG A 166 8.48 19.32 9.03
N SER A 167 9.46 20.02 9.61
CA SER A 167 10.89 19.73 9.36
C SER A 167 11.35 18.32 9.74
N PHE A 168 10.55 17.60 10.55
CA PHE A 168 10.78 16.21 10.93
C PHE A 168 10.06 15.21 10.03
N LEU A 169 9.26 15.65 9.07
CA LEU A 169 8.56 14.81 8.12
C LEU A 169 9.35 14.70 6.83
N LYS A 170 9.48 13.47 6.31
CA LYS A 170 9.86 13.18 4.93
C LYS A 170 8.69 12.40 4.32
N LEU A 171 7.93 13.04 3.44
CA LEU A 171 6.81 12.39 2.75
C LEU A 171 7.35 11.59 1.56
N ILE A 172 7.02 10.31 1.48
CA ILE A 172 7.43 9.39 0.40
C ILE A 172 6.17 8.87 -0.28
N THR A 173 6.07 9.04 -1.59
CA THR A 173 4.85 8.72 -2.36
C THR A 173 5.14 8.64 -3.86
N THR A 174 4.20 8.19 -4.67
CA THR A 174 4.25 8.35 -6.14
C THR A 174 3.78 9.73 -6.58
N THR A 175 3.98 10.05 -7.86
CA THR A 175 3.39 11.24 -8.50
C THR A 175 1.87 11.27 -8.32
N PRO A 176 1.26 12.43 -8.02
CA PRO A 176 -0.19 12.54 -7.86
C PRO A 176 -0.92 12.40 -9.20
N LEU A 177 -2.16 11.92 -9.13
CA LEU A 177 -3.10 12.00 -10.25
C LEU A 177 -3.71 13.41 -10.26
N LEU A 178 -3.27 14.22 -11.21
CA LEU A 178 -3.64 15.63 -11.32
C LEU A 178 -4.96 15.80 -12.09
N ASN A 179 -5.78 16.75 -11.64
CA ASN A 179 -6.90 17.22 -12.45
C ASN A 179 -6.40 18.06 -13.64
N GLN A 180 -7.25 18.29 -14.64
CA GLN A 180 -6.92 19.17 -15.76
C GLN A 180 -6.43 20.53 -15.24
N ASN A 181 -5.27 20.99 -15.74
CA ASN A 181 -4.61 22.24 -15.40
C ASN A 181 -4.09 22.38 -13.95
N GLN A 182 -4.00 21.28 -13.18
CA GLN A 182 -3.40 21.30 -11.85
C GLN A 182 -1.90 20.94 -11.93
N THR A 183 -1.04 21.71 -11.28
CA THR A 183 0.38 21.33 -11.08
C THR A 183 0.56 20.48 -9.82
N ALA A 184 1.63 19.71 -9.76
CA ALA A 184 1.96 18.91 -8.57
C ALA A 184 2.20 19.78 -7.33
N ASP A 185 2.89 20.91 -7.46
CA ASP A 185 3.06 21.87 -6.36
C ASP A 185 1.70 22.38 -5.83
N ALA A 186 0.79 22.79 -6.72
CA ALA A 186 -0.55 23.22 -6.32
C ALA A 186 -1.34 22.10 -5.63
N PHE A 187 -1.17 20.84 -6.08
CA PHE A 187 -1.77 19.67 -5.44
C PHE A 187 -1.24 19.48 -4.01
N TRP A 188 0.08 19.50 -3.80
CA TRP A 188 0.69 19.27 -2.49
C TRP A 188 0.45 20.41 -1.51
N GLN A 189 0.44 21.65 -2.01
CA GLN A 189 0.10 22.80 -1.18
C GLN A 189 -1.34 22.65 -0.67
N LYS A 190 -2.29 22.41 -1.59
CA LYS A 190 -3.71 22.26 -1.26
C LYS A 190 -3.94 21.14 -0.24
N ASN A 191 -3.34 19.97 -0.47
CA ASN A 191 -3.66 18.77 0.28
C ASN A 191 -2.82 18.60 1.55
N CYS A 192 -1.53 18.92 1.52
CA CYS A 192 -0.58 18.69 2.61
C CYS A 192 0.04 19.97 3.19
N GLY A 193 -0.11 21.12 2.52
CA GLY A 193 0.63 22.34 2.86
C GLY A 193 2.13 22.20 2.65
N LEU A 194 2.53 21.34 1.70
CA LEU A 194 3.90 21.09 1.28
C LEU A 194 4.11 21.64 -0.13
N THR A 195 5.32 22.09 -0.42
CA THR A 195 5.79 22.30 -1.80
C THR A 195 6.17 20.96 -2.42
N GLU A 196 6.19 20.91 -3.75
CA GLU A 196 6.61 19.70 -4.47
C GLU A 196 8.02 19.22 -4.07
N ASN A 197 8.96 20.14 -3.85
CA ASN A 197 10.34 19.83 -3.46
C ASN A 197 10.46 19.21 -2.05
N GLU A 198 9.43 19.33 -1.22
CA GLU A 198 9.37 18.68 0.10
C GLU A 198 8.86 17.24 0.03
N VAL A 199 8.44 16.77 -1.15
CA VAL A 199 7.90 15.44 -1.39
C VAL A 199 8.93 14.56 -2.10
N CYS A 200 9.20 13.38 -1.55
CA CYS A 200 10.09 12.40 -2.15
C CYS A 200 9.27 11.45 -3.04
N TYR A 201 9.43 11.59 -4.35
CA TYR A 201 8.81 10.67 -5.29
C TYR A 201 9.59 9.36 -5.39
N GLU A 202 8.97 8.28 -4.94
CA GLU A 202 9.45 6.91 -5.13
C GLU A 202 8.38 6.09 -5.85
N SER A 203 8.81 5.04 -6.55
CA SER A 203 7.88 4.01 -7.05
C SER A 203 7.11 3.37 -5.88
N PHE A 204 5.93 2.82 -6.15
CA PHE A 204 5.18 2.07 -5.13
C PHE A 204 6.06 1.02 -4.43
N PRO A 205 5.82 0.74 -3.15
CA PRO A 205 6.56 -0.28 -2.41
C PRO A 205 6.21 -1.68 -2.94
N LEU A 206 6.91 -2.08 -4.01
CA LEU A 206 6.74 -3.37 -4.67
C LEU A 206 7.53 -4.46 -3.93
N ARG A 207 6.96 -5.68 -3.89
CA ARG A 207 7.71 -6.85 -3.41
C ARG A 207 8.91 -7.09 -4.34
N PRO A 208 10.06 -7.56 -3.83
CA PRO A 208 11.24 -7.84 -4.66
C PRO A 208 10.95 -8.74 -5.87
N SER A 209 10.01 -9.68 -5.75
CA SER A 209 9.56 -10.56 -6.84
C SER A 209 8.96 -9.83 -8.04
N PHE A 210 8.44 -8.61 -7.88
CA PHE A 210 7.95 -7.78 -8.98
C PHE A 210 9.04 -6.91 -9.58
N LYS A 211 10.10 -6.56 -8.82
CA LYS A 211 11.20 -5.71 -9.31
C LYS A 211 11.97 -6.35 -10.47
N LYS A 212 12.08 -7.68 -10.52
CA LYS A 212 12.72 -8.41 -11.63
C LYS A 212 12.04 -8.20 -12.99
N PHE A 213 10.79 -7.73 -13.00
CA PHE A 213 10.03 -7.44 -14.22
C PHE A 213 9.94 -5.94 -14.49
N GLN A 214 10.49 -5.10 -13.61
CA GLN A 214 10.51 -3.65 -13.79
C GLN A 214 11.48 -3.30 -14.93
N ASN A 215 11.02 -2.48 -15.88
CA ASN A 215 11.80 -2.07 -17.06
C ASN A 215 12.21 -3.20 -18.02
N VAL A 216 11.68 -4.41 -17.84
CA VAL A 216 11.82 -5.47 -18.84
C VAL A 216 10.86 -5.15 -19.98
N LEU A 217 11.38 -4.60 -21.07
CA LEU A 217 10.64 -4.50 -22.32
C LEU A 217 10.35 -5.94 -22.77
N ARG A 218 9.06 -6.30 -22.85
CA ARG A 218 8.67 -7.58 -23.44
C ARG A 218 9.24 -7.66 -24.85
N GLN A 219 9.85 -8.79 -25.20
CA GLN A 219 10.01 -9.13 -26.60
C GLN A 219 8.61 -9.37 -27.15
N THR A 220 8.16 -8.50 -28.04
CA THR A 220 6.78 -8.41 -28.55
C THR A 220 6.37 -9.56 -29.46
N ASN A 221 7.17 -10.63 -29.53
CA ASN A 221 7.00 -11.71 -30.50
C ASN A 221 6.83 -13.07 -29.84
N GLU A 222 6.96 -13.18 -28.51
CA GLU A 222 6.84 -14.46 -27.81
C GLU A 222 5.39 -14.75 -27.43
N ARG A 223 4.91 -15.91 -27.87
CA ARG A 223 3.64 -16.49 -27.41
C ARG A 223 3.81 -16.98 -25.97
N MET A 224 2.85 -16.67 -25.11
CA MET A 224 2.86 -17.13 -23.71
C MET A 224 1.68 -18.06 -23.43
N SER A 225 1.86 -18.96 -22.46
CA SER A 225 0.78 -19.80 -21.92
C SER A 225 0.56 -19.49 -20.44
N ILE A 226 -0.68 -19.27 -20.04
CA ILE A 226 -1.10 -19.20 -18.64
C ILE A 226 -1.81 -20.49 -18.28
N GLU A 227 -1.32 -21.15 -17.22
CA GLU A 227 -2.01 -22.29 -16.62
C GLU A 227 -2.86 -21.81 -15.44
N ILE A 228 -4.17 -22.05 -15.51
CA ILE A 228 -5.12 -21.82 -14.43
C ILE A 228 -5.46 -23.18 -13.82
N HIS A 229 -4.96 -23.44 -12.62
CA HIS A 229 -5.34 -24.63 -11.86
C HIS A 229 -6.75 -24.46 -11.28
N VAL A 230 -7.57 -25.49 -11.41
CA VAL A 230 -8.96 -25.50 -10.91
C VAL A 230 -9.07 -26.44 -9.71
N HIS A 231 -9.79 -26.01 -8.68
CA HIS A 231 -9.96 -26.74 -7.42
C HIS A 231 -11.28 -27.53 -7.36
N SER A 232 -12.24 -27.22 -8.23
CA SER A 232 -13.52 -27.93 -8.31
C SER A 232 -14.04 -28.05 -9.74
N ALA A 233 -14.96 -29.00 -9.95
CA ALA A 233 -15.65 -29.17 -11.23
C ALA A 233 -16.53 -27.96 -11.57
N GLU A 234 -17.12 -27.31 -10.56
CA GLU A 234 -17.93 -26.10 -10.70
C GLU A 234 -17.09 -24.91 -11.19
N GLU A 235 -15.95 -24.66 -10.54
CA GLU A 235 -15.01 -23.61 -10.96
C GLU A 235 -14.54 -23.82 -12.40
N LYS A 236 -14.18 -25.06 -12.73
CA LYS A 236 -13.80 -25.44 -14.10
C LYS A 236 -14.91 -25.15 -15.10
N PHE A 237 -16.15 -25.50 -14.77
CA PHE A 237 -17.30 -25.26 -15.64
C PHE A 237 -17.50 -23.76 -15.89
N LEU A 238 -17.49 -22.93 -14.83
CA LEU A 238 -17.69 -21.49 -14.93
C LEU A 238 -16.61 -20.79 -15.77
N ILE A 239 -15.34 -21.18 -15.59
CA ILE A 239 -14.24 -20.64 -16.39
C ILE A 239 -14.38 -21.07 -17.85
N ALA A 240 -14.63 -22.36 -18.10
CA ALA A 240 -14.81 -22.88 -19.46
C ALA A 240 -16.00 -22.22 -20.18
N ASP A 241 -17.10 -22.00 -19.48
CA ASP A 241 -18.29 -21.33 -20.02
C ASP A 241 -17.99 -19.87 -20.40
N THR A 242 -17.28 -19.15 -19.53
CA THR A 242 -16.81 -17.78 -19.81
C THR A 242 -15.93 -17.72 -21.05
N ILE A 243 -15.01 -18.67 -21.21
CA ILE A 243 -14.08 -18.71 -22.36
C ILE A 243 -14.82 -18.92 -23.68
N LYS A 244 -15.90 -19.71 -23.71
CA LYS A 244 -16.70 -19.95 -24.93
C LYS A 244 -17.32 -18.67 -25.51
N HIS A 245 -17.51 -17.65 -24.69
CA HIS A 245 -18.03 -16.36 -25.14
C HIS A 245 -16.96 -15.44 -25.76
N GLY A 246 -15.70 -15.83 -25.77
CA GLY A 246 -14.59 -15.09 -26.36
C GLY A 246 -13.89 -15.82 -27.50
N SER A 247 -13.01 -15.12 -28.20
CA SER A 247 -12.15 -15.66 -29.28
C SER A 247 -10.80 -16.19 -28.75
N LEU A 248 -10.81 -16.75 -27.54
CA LEU A 248 -9.61 -17.17 -26.82
C LEU A 248 -9.23 -18.62 -27.19
N HIS A 249 -7.95 -18.85 -27.52
CA HIS A 249 -7.45 -20.20 -27.66
C HIS A 249 -7.14 -20.79 -26.28
N SER A 250 -7.84 -21.87 -25.92
CA SER A 250 -7.69 -22.54 -24.63
C SER A 250 -7.74 -24.05 -24.76
N GLU A 251 -6.98 -24.73 -23.90
CA GLU A 251 -6.97 -26.18 -23.76
C GLU A 251 -7.45 -26.55 -22.36
N ILE A 252 -8.44 -27.44 -22.27
CA ILE A 252 -9.09 -27.80 -21.02
C ILE A 252 -8.61 -29.19 -20.60
N TYR A 253 -7.88 -29.26 -19.48
CA TYR A 253 -7.36 -30.49 -18.88
C TYR A 253 -8.19 -30.90 -17.67
N ARG A 254 -7.83 -32.03 -17.03
CA ARG A 254 -8.56 -32.54 -15.85
C ARG A 254 -8.57 -31.54 -14.70
N ASP A 255 -7.41 -30.98 -14.38
CA ASP A 255 -7.11 -30.17 -13.19
C ASP A 255 -6.62 -28.75 -13.52
N LYS A 256 -6.58 -28.39 -14.81
CA LYS A 256 -6.18 -27.06 -15.27
C LYS A 256 -6.84 -26.64 -16.57
N ILE A 257 -6.82 -25.33 -16.84
CA ILE A 257 -7.16 -24.70 -18.11
C ILE A 257 -5.93 -23.91 -18.57
N VAL A 258 -5.46 -24.18 -19.78
CA VAL A 258 -4.31 -23.50 -20.37
C VAL A 258 -4.83 -22.46 -21.36
N ILE A 259 -4.48 -21.20 -21.16
CA ILE A 259 -4.83 -20.08 -22.03
C ILE A 259 -3.59 -19.64 -22.78
N THR A 260 -3.70 -19.54 -24.11
CA THR A 260 -2.68 -18.92 -24.95
C THR A 260 -2.86 -17.41 -25.00
N ILE A 261 -1.77 -16.69 -24.81
CA ILE A 261 -1.65 -15.25 -25.05
C ILE A 261 -0.74 -15.06 -26.27
N GLU A 262 -1.31 -14.44 -27.30
CA GLU A 262 -0.57 -14.06 -28.50
C GLU A 262 0.18 -12.75 -28.28
N PRO A 263 1.27 -12.49 -29.02
CA PRO A 263 2.07 -11.29 -28.80
C PRO A 263 1.32 -9.97 -29.10
N THR A 264 0.26 -10.04 -29.90
CA THR A 264 -0.65 -8.92 -30.22
C THR A 264 -1.73 -8.68 -29.15
N ASP A 265 -1.86 -9.56 -28.16
CA ASP A 265 -2.90 -9.44 -27.14
C ASP A 265 -2.59 -8.36 -26.11
N LYS A 266 -3.59 -7.55 -25.76
CA LYS A 266 -3.52 -6.64 -24.62
C LYS A 266 -4.06 -7.31 -23.37
N VAL A 267 -3.14 -7.69 -22.47
CA VAL A 267 -3.48 -8.33 -21.21
C VAL A 267 -3.65 -7.30 -20.10
N SER A 268 -4.81 -7.33 -19.45
CA SER A 268 -5.14 -6.52 -18.28
C SER A 268 -5.43 -7.44 -17.09
N THR A 269 -5.05 -7.00 -15.89
CA THR A 269 -5.33 -7.72 -14.65
C THR A 269 -6.04 -6.81 -13.66
N ILE A 270 -7.10 -7.30 -13.03
CA ILE A 270 -7.78 -6.63 -11.93
C ILE A 270 -7.47 -7.37 -10.62
N LEU A 271 -6.86 -6.64 -9.67
CA LEU A 271 -6.48 -7.12 -8.35
C LEU A 271 -7.09 -6.18 -7.29
N LEU A 272 -8.29 -6.51 -6.79
CA LEU A 272 -9.06 -5.64 -5.89
C LEU A 272 -8.74 -5.87 -4.40
N GLY A 273 -7.46 -5.80 -4.05
CA GLY A 273 -7.00 -5.80 -2.65
C GLY A 273 -7.43 -7.03 -1.82
N SER A 274 -7.47 -6.88 -0.49
CA SER A 274 -7.62 -8.01 0.44
C SER A 274 -9.07 -8.49 0.64
N GLN A 275 -10.07 -7.63 0.43
CA GLN A 275 -11.48 -7.92 0.75
C GLN A 275 -12.41 -7.24 -0.27
N PRO A 276 -12.30 -7.54 -1.58
CA PRO A 276 -13.20 -6.96 -2.56
C PRO A 276 -14.62 -7.48 -2.36
N THR A 277 -15.60 -6.62 -2.61
CA THR A 277 -16.99 -7.07 -2.72
C THR A 277 -17.23 -7.60 -4.12
N GLU A 278 -18.16 -8.55 -4.24
CA GLU A 278 -18.64 -9.04 -5.53
C GLU A 278 -19.14 -7.87 -6.40
N GLU A 279 -19.97 -6.99 -5.82
CA GLU A 279 -20.50 -5.82 -6.52
C GLU A 279 -19.39 -4.91 -7.09
N ALA A 280 -18.35 -4.63 -6.30
CA ALA A 280 -17.23 -3.82 -6.77
C ALA A 280 -16.50 -4.52 -7.91
N THR A 281 -16.26 -5.81 -7.79
CA THR A 281 -15.61 -6.64 -8.82
C THR A 281 -16.40 -6.60 -10.13
N ILE A 282 -17.70 -6.86 -10.06
CA ILE A 282 -18.60 -6.79 -11.21
C ILE A 282 -18.58 -5.40 -11.83
N LYS A 283 -18.58 -4.33 -11.03
CA LYS A 283 -18.54 -2.95 -11.53
C LYS A 283 -17.24 -2.65 -12.29
N TYR A 284 -16.09 -3.08 -11.79
CA TYR A 284 -14.82 -2.93 -12.51
C TYR A 284 -14.82 -3.70 -13.84
N VAL A 285 -15.34 -4.93 -13.85
CA VAL A 285 -15.47 -5.73 -15.07
C VAL A 285 -16.41 -5.06 -16.08
N LYS A 286 -17.57 -4.56 -15.65
CA LYS A 286 -18.52 -3.84 -16.51
C LYS A 286 -17.89 -2.59 -17.14
N HIS A 287 -17.22 -1.76 -16.33
CA HIS A 287 -16.54 -0.58 -16.86
C HIS A 287 -15.40 -0.94 -17.82
N TYR A 288 -14.68 -2.03 -17.56
CA TYR A 288 -13.67 -2.53 -18.50
C TYR A 288 -14.31 -2.92 -19.83
N ILE A 289 -15.41 -3.68 -19.81
CA ILE A 289 -16.16 -4.06 -21.01
C ILE A 289 -16.64 -2.81 -21.77
N GLU A 290 -17.18 -1.81 -21.08
CA GLU A 290 -17.60 -0.54 -21.69
C GLU A 290 -16.45 0.25 -22.32
N MET A 291 -15.28 0.23 -21.69
CA MET A 291 -14.06 0.84 -22.21
C MET A 291 -13.61 0.11 -23.48
N MET A 292 -13.63 -1.22 -23.49
CA MET A 292 -13.23 -2.03 -24.66
C MET A 292 -14.19 -1.90 -25.83
N LYS A 293 -15.49 -1.69 -25.58
CA LYS A 293 -16.47 -1.38 -26.65
C LYS A 293 -16.15 -0.09 -27.42
N LYS A 294 -15.31 0.79 -26.85
CA LYS A 294 -14.87 2.05 -27.46
C LYS A 294 -13.44 2.00 -27.98
N ALA A 295 -12.72 0.89 -27.76
CA ALA A 295 -11.35 0.71 -28.19
C ALA A 295 -11.27 0.24 -29.64
N ASP A 296 -10.06 0.24 -30.20
CA ASP A 296 -9.79 -0.25 -31.55
C ASP A 296 -10.15 -1.74 -31.66
N PRO A 297 -11.03 -2.15 -32.60
CA PRO A 297 -11.45 -3.53 -32.75
C PRO A 297 -10.34 -4.49 -33.22
N ILE A 298 -9.18 -3.97 -33.66
CA ILE A 298 -8.08 -4.80 -34.20
C ILE A 298 -7.34 -5.55 -33.08
N GLU A 299 -7.30 -5.02 -31.87
CA GLU A 299 -6.55 -5.63 -30.76
C GLU A 299 -7.45 -6.54 -29.92
N ARG A 300 -7.00 -7.77 -29.66
CA ARG A 300 -7.68 -8.67 -28.72
C ARG A 300 -7.29 -8.31 -27.29
N HIS A 301 -8.29 -8.04 -26.46
CA HIS A 301 -8.10 -7.66 -25.06
C HIS A 301 -8.48 -8.82 -24.12
N LEU A 302 -7.56 -9.16 -23.22
CA LEU A 302 -7.74 -10.22 -22.23
C LEU A 302 -7.79 -9.61 -20.83
N LEU A 303 -8.83 -9.94 -20.06
CA LEU A 303 -8.98 -9.48 -18.69
C LEU A 303 -8.92 -10.66 -17.71
N PHE A 304 -7.93 -10.67 -16.83
CA PHE A 304 -7.85 -11.60 -15.71
C PHE A 304 -8.31 -10.90 -14.44
N VAL A 305 -9.37 -11.41 -13.81
CA VAL A 305 -9.95 -10.85 -12.59
C VAL A 305 -9.61 -11.77 -11.42
N PHE A 306 -8.83 -11.26 -10.48
CA PHE A 306 -8.45 -11.99 -9.28
C PHE A 306 -9.40 -11.61 -8.15
N CYS A 307 -10.29 -12.54 -7.83
CA CYS A 307 -11.20 -12.45 -6.70
C CYS A 307 -10.58 -13.16 -5.50
N ASN A 308 -10.77 -12.62 -4.29
CA ASN A 308 -10.44 -13.35 -3.08
C ASN A 308 -11.61 -14.28 -2.74
N SER A 309 -11.36 -15.57 -2.58
CA SER A 309 -12.31 -16.57 -2.09
C SER A 309 -12.53 -16.46 -0.59
#